data_AF-A0A8E2JTV9-F1
#
_entry.id   AF-A0A8E2JTV9-F1
#
_cell.length_a   1.000
_cell.length_b   1.000
_cell.length_c   1.000
_cell.angle_alpha   90.00
_cell.angle_beta   90.00
_cell.angle_gamma   90.00
#
_symmetry.space_group_name_H-M   'P 1'
#
loop_
_entity.id
_entity.type
_entity.pdbx_description
1 polymer ?
#
loop_
_entity_poly.entity_id
_entity_poly.type
_entity_poly.pdbx_seq_one_letter_code
_entity_poly.pdbx_strand_id
1 'polypeptide(L)' 'MSSNDDLLASLQSSMRNALFTFGASSQQYQNIKAMVDEHIASKHPSTPLASTAQPGPVFTLAHRPKPRPT' A
#
# COMPACT_ATOMS: atom_id res chain seq x y z
N MET A 1 -4.05 17.99 9.32
CA MET A 1 -3.24 17.66 8.14
C MET A 1 -2.33 16.51 8.55
N SER A 2 -2.42 15.39 7.87
CA SER A 2 -1.67 14.19 8.23
C SER A 2 -0.23 14.40 7.81
N SER A 3 0.73 14.33 8.72
CA SER A 3 2.16 14.62 8.46
C SER A 3 2.77 13.86 7.28
N ASN A 4 2.14 12.75 6.88
CA ASN A 4 2.52 11.96 5.71
C ASN A 4 2.17 12.60 4.35
N ASP A 5 1.17 13.47 4.30
CA ASP A 5 0.82 14.26 3.10
C ASP A 5 1.76 15.45 2.96
N ASP A 6 2.11 16.11 4.07
CA ASP A 6 3.11 17.17 4.11
C ASP A 6 4.48 16.68 3.62
N LEU A 7 4.89 15.47 4.02
CA LEU A 7 6.14 14.86 3.55
C LEU A 7 6.11 14.57 2.05
N LEU A 8 5.02 13.98 1.53
CA LEU A 8 4.90 13.68 0.10
C LEU A 8 4.92 14.96 -0.75
N ALA A 9 4.20 15.99 -0.32
CA ALA A 9 4.18 17.29 -0.99
C ALA A 9 5.57 17.93 -1.02
N SER A 10 6.31 17.84 0.09
CA SER A 10 7.70 18.33 0.17
C SER A 10 8.63 17.58 -0.80
N LEU A 11 8.54 16.25 -0.84
CA LEU A 11 9.34 15.41 -1.75
C LEU A 11 9.03 15.72 -3.22
N GLN A 12 7.75 15.87 -3.58
CA GLN A 12 7.34 16.21 -4.94
C GLN A 12 7.82 17.60 -5.36
N SER A 13 7.76 18.59 -4.46
CA SER A 13 8.29 19.93 -4.71
C SER A 13 9.80 19.91 -4.95
N SER A 14 10.54 19.21 -4.07
CA SER A 14 11.98 18.99 -4.19
C SER A 14 12.35 18.30 -5.52
N MET A 15 11.58 17.29 -5.92
CA MET A 15 11.78 16.58 -7.18
C MET A 15 11.63 17.49 -8.39
N ARG A 16 10.64 18.40 -8.39
CA ARG A 16 10.43 19.36 -9.48
C ARG A 16 11.58 20.37 -9.58
N ASN A 17 12.10 20.81 -8.43
CA ASN A 17 13.26 21.69 -8.38
C ASN A 17 14.52 20.98 -8.89
N ALA A 18 14.77 19.75 -8.43
CA ALA A 18 15.90 18.95 -8.90
C ALA A 18 15.83 18.65 -10.42
N LEU A 19 14.63 18.39 -10.94
CA LEU A 19 14.40 18.22 -12.37
C LEU A 19 14.76 19.49 -13.16
N PHE A 20 14.37 20.66 -12.65
CA PHE A 20 14.63 21.93 -13.31
C PHE A 20 16.11 22.31 -13.28
N THR A 21 16.81 22.09 -12.16
CA THR A 21 18.22 22.48 -11.99
C THR A 21 19.20 21.48 -12.60
N PHE A 22 18.98 20.18 -12.39
CA PHE A 22 19.96 19.14 -12.75
C PHE A 22 19.49 18.23 -13.90
N GLY A 23 18.19 18.23 -14.21
CA GLY A 23 17.61 17.37 -15.23
C GLY A 23 17.28 15.95 -14.74
N ALA A 24 16.51 15.23 -15.55
CA ALA A 24 15.99 13.89 -15.23
C ALA A 24 17.07 12.80 -15.15
N SER A 25 18.24 13.05 -15.73
CA SER A 25 19.40 12.14 -15.72
C SER A 25 20.21 12.26 -14.43
N SER A 26 20.05 13.35 -13.67
CA SER A 26 20.85 13.59 -12.48
C SER A 26 20.58 12.58 -11.38
N GLN A 27 21.64 12.19 -10.68
CA GLN A 27 21.52 11.29 -9.54
C GLN A 27 20.66 11.89 -8.42
N GLN A 28 20.65 13.22 -8.26
CA GLN A 28 19.78 13.88 -7.27
C GLN A 28 18.30 13.68 -7.61
N TYR A 29 17.90 13.90 -8.87
CA TYR A 29 16.52 13.68 -9.29
C TYR A 29 16.10 12.22 -9.12
N GLN A 30 16.94 11.28 -9.54
CA GLN A 30 16.65 9.84 -9.44
C GLN A 30 16.50 9.40 -7.98
N ASN A 31 17.33 9.90 -7.08
CA ASN A 31 17.26 9.56 -5.67
C ASN A 31 15.97 10.07 -5.02
N ILE A 32 15.57 11.32 -5.32
CA ILE A 32 14.31 11.88 -4.83
C ILE A 32 13.11 11.12 -5.41
N LYS A 33 13.16 10.76 -6.70
CA LYS A 33 12.12 9.95 -7.35
C LYS A 33 11.94 8.60 -6.67
N ALA A 34 13.03 7.92 -6.28
CA ALA A 34 12.95 6.66 -5.55
C ALA A 34 12.28 6.80 -4.17
N MET A 35 12.59 7.87 -3.43
CA MET A 35 11.93 8.14 -2.13
C MET A 35 10.42 8.42 -2.28
N VAL A 36 10.01 9.13 -3.33
CA VAL A 36 8.59 9.36 -3.64
C VAL A 36 7.88 8.03 -3.96
N ASP A 37 8.52 7.19 -4.78
CA ASP A 37 8.00 5.89 -5.18
C ASP A 37 7.82 4.97 -3.96
N GLU A 38 8.83 4.89 -3.08
CA GLU A 38 8.78 4.13 -1.84
C GLU A 38 7.67 4.62 -0.90
N HIS A 39 7.50 5.94 -0.74
CA HIS A 39 6.46 6.49 0.13
C HIS A 39 5.05 6.16 -0.38
N ILE A 40 4.84 6.19 -1.69
CA ILE A 40 3.57 5.81 -2.32
C ILE A 40 3.35 4.29 -2.19
N ALA A 41 4.38 3.49 -2.45
CA ALA A 41 4.33 2.04 -2.31
C ALA A 41 4.12 1.60 -0.84
N SER A 42 4.69 2.30 0.13
CA SER A 42 4.48 2.03 1.56
C SER A 42 3.05 2.38 2.00
N LYS A 43 2.45 3.42 1.40
CA LYS A 43 1.04 3.77 1.63
C LYS A 43 0.04 2.82 0.95
N HIS A 44 0.47 2.08 -0.07
CA HIS A 44 -0.27 0.96 -0.65
C HIS A 44 0.46 -0.34 -0.29
N PRO A 45 0.24 -0.91 0.92
CA PRO A 45 0.63 -2.29 1.14
C PRO A 45 -0.18 -3.13 0.15
N SER A 46 0.44 -3.40 -1.00
CA SER A 46 0.18 -4.56 -1.82
C SER A 46 0.21 -5.68 -0.80
N THR A 47 -0.97 -6.11 -0.38
CA THR A 47 -1.11 -7.23 0.53
C THR A 47 -0.55 -8.40 -0.27
N PRO A 48 0.65 -8.95 0.04
CA PRO A 48 0.88 -10.30 -0.41
C PRO A 48 -0.24 -11.09 0.25
N LEU A 49 -0.92 -11.89 -0.55
CA LEU A 49 -1.95 -12.83 -0.16
C LEU A 49 -1.35 -13.84 0.84
N ALA A 50 -1.12 -13.41 2.07
CA ALA A 50 -0.76 -14.28 3.17
C ALA A 50 -2.09 -14.79 3.72
N SER A 51 -2.44 -16.01 3.32
CA SER A 51 -3.33 -16.87 4.09
C SER A 51 -2.83 -16.96 5.53
N THR A 52 -3.26 -16.04 6.37
CA THR A 52 -3.34 -16.26 7.81
C THR A 52 -4.82 -16.37 8.13
N ALA A 53 -5.24 -17.63 8.27
CA ALA A 53 -6.53 -18.01 8.80
C ALA A 53 -6.79 -17.23 10.11
N GLN A 54 -7.61 -16.18 10.03
CA GLN A 54 -8.29 -15.66 11.20
C GLN A 54 -9.46 -16.61 11.48
N PRO A 55 -9.49 -17.31 12.63
CA PRO A 55 -10.71 -17.97 13.08
C PRO A 55 -11.65 -16.89 13.61
N GLY A 56 -12.34 -16.19 12.69
CA GLY A 56 -13.57 -15.50 13.05
C GLY A 56 -14.59 -16.53 13.54
N PRO A 57 -15.45 -16.22 14.52
CA PRO A 57 -16.49 -17.14 14.97
C PRO A 57 -17.45 -17.38 13.81
N VAL A 58 -17.26 -18.49 13.10
CA VAL A 58 -18.19 -18.97 12.09
C VAL A 58 -19.47 -19.39 12.81
N PHE A 59 -20.47 -18.52 12.83
CA PHE A 59 -21.83 -18.92 13.15
C PHE A 59 -22.32 -19.86 12.05
N THR A 60 -21.94 -21.12 12.14
CA THR A 60 -22.44 -22.18 11.28
C THR A 60 -23.81 -22.60 11.81
N LEU A 61 -24.85 -22.02 11.22
CA LEU A 61 -26.23 -22.47 11.39
C LEU A 61 -26.34 -23.87 10.75
N ALA A 62 -26.03 -24.91 11.52
CA ALA A 62 -26.05 -26.30 11.09
C ALA A 62 -27.49 -26.79 10.86
N HIS A 63 -28.04 -26.57 9.66
CA HIS A 63 -29.22 -27.29 9.18
C HIS A 63 -28.79 -28.64 8.61
N ARG A 64 -28.84 -29.70 9.43
CA ARG A 64 -28.71 -31.09 8.96
C ARG A 64 -30.10 -31.61 8.59
N PRO A 65 -30.40 -31.96 7.32
CA PRO A 65 -31.62 -32.68 7.00
C PRO A 65 -31.55 -34.10 7.58
N LYS A 66 -32.64 -34.52 8.25
CA LYS A 66 -32.81 -35.89 8.77
C LYS A 66 -33.05 -36.84 7.59
N PRO A 67 -32.30 -37.95 7.45
CA PRO A 67 -32.65 -38.98 6.49
C PRO A 67 -33.93 -39.69 6.94
N ARG A 68 -34.89 -39.80 6.01
CA ARG A 68 -36.14 -40.53 6.18
C ARG A 68 -35.86 -42.04 6.04
N PRO A 69 -36.35 -42.91 6.93
CA PRO A 69 -36.23 -44.35 6.73
C PRO A 69 -37.24 -44.82 5.68
N THR A 70 -36.87 -45.92 5.04
CA THR A 70 -37.47 -46.66 3.92
C THR A 70 -38.99 -46.78 3.90
#